data_AF-A0A8J3CUQ1-F1
#
_entry.id   AF-A0A8J3CUQ1-F1
#
_cell.length_a   1.000
_cell.length_b   1.000
_cell.length_c   1.000
_cell.angle_alpha   90.00
_cell.angle_beta   90.00
_cell.angle_gamma   90.00
#
_symmetry.space_group_name_H-M   'P 1'
#
loop_
_entity.id
_entity.type
_entity.pdbx_description
1 polymer ?
#
loop_
_entity_poly.entity_id
_entity_poly.type
_entity_poly.pdbx_seq_one_letter_code
_entity_poly.pdbx_strand_id
1 'polypeptide(L)'
;MKMEIDQLLEKMCDKSESEAFLYSDKLAKIGGEELMQKLIDLMKGEDMDTSFLAARTLSKMENNADALKFVFELIHHPSFKLKNGYLVQLLEGFDLSDSFVDLYRVFLFGNFKSSSLAKEYLDTIEFEITPRVLKKAEKHWNHFLNNVDQNSDEFHAVKGEAEQMLVEIKELLNS
;
A
#
# COMPACT_ATOMS: atom_id res chain seq x y z
N MET A 1 -13.35 6.09 -27.13
CA MET A 1 -12.43 5.95 -25.99
C MET A 1 -12.74 6.87 -24.83
N LYS A 2 -12.58 8.20 -24.89
CA LYS A 2 -12.82 9.06 -23.70
C LYS A 2 -14.24 8.94 -23.11
N MET A 3 -15.26 9.02 -23.98
CA MET A 3 -16.66 8.78 -23.59
C MET A 3 -16.92 7.37 -23.02
N GLU A 4 -16.09 6.39 -23.38
CA GLU A 4 -16.25 5.01 -22.94
C GLU A 4 -15.61 4.81 -21.56
N ILE A 5 -14.44 5.40 -21.29
CA ILE A 5 -13.81 5.38 -19.96
C ILE A 5 -14.71 6.08 -18.93
N ASP A 6 -15.23 7.26 -19.25
CA ASP A 6 -16.05 8.03 -18.31
C ASP A 6 -17.35 7.30 -17.96
N GLN A 7 -18.01 6.67 -18.96
CA GLN A 7 -19.21 5.85 -18.73
C GLN A 7 -18.93 4.60 -17.90
N LEU A 8 -17.80 3.94 -18.14
CA LEU A 8 -17.40 2.75 -17.38
C LEU A 8 -17.03 3.12 -15.93
N LEU A 9 -16.39 4.26 -15.71
CA LEU A 9 -16.10 4.78 -14.36
C LEU A 9 -17.38 5.12 -13.61
N GLU A 10 -18.33 5.80 -14.25
CA GLU A 10 -19.63 6.11 -13.65
C GLU A 10 -20.33 4.81 -13.20
N LYS A 11 -20.32 3.79 -14.05
CA LYS A 11 -20.88 2.47 -13.75
C LYS A 11 -20.15 1.72 -12.64
N MET A 12 -18.82 1.82 -12.60
CA MET A 12 -18.02 1.22 -11.52
C MET A 12 -18.33 1.88 -10.17
N CYS A 13 -18.59 3.18 -10.14
CA CYS A 13 -18.82 3.95 -8.91
C CYS A 13 -20.30 4.03 -8.49
N ASP A 14 -21.23 3.50 -9.29
CA ASP A 14 -22.66 3.49 -8.98
C ASP A 14 -22.97 2.45 -7.88
N LYS A 15 -23.43 2.91 -6.72
CA LYS A 15 -23.77 2.05 -5.57
C LYS A 15 -24.96 1.12 -5.82
N SER A 16 -25.78 1.40 -6.83
CA SER A 16 -26.89 0.55 -7.26
C SER A 16 -26.48 -0.49 -8.30
N GLU A 17 -25.26 -0.40 -8.83
CA GLU A 17 -24.77 -1.25 -9.90
C GLU A 17 -24.23 -2.57 -9.33
N SER A 18 -25.00 -3.64 -9.49
CA SER A 18 -24.62 -4.99 -9.05
C SER A 18 -23.40 -5.54 -9.80
N GLU A 19 -23.09 -4.97 -10.97
CA GLU A 19 -21.99 -5.41 -11.83
C GLU A 19 -20.74 -4.52 -11.74
N ALA A 20 -20.59 -3.68 -10.70
CA ALA A 20 -19.47 -2.75 -10.52
C ALA A 20 -18.08 -3.40 -10.76
N PHE A 21 -17.89 -4.63 -10.30
CA PHE A 21 -16.65 -5.39 -10.50
C PHE A 21 -16.37 -5.75 -11.97
N LEU A 22 -17.40 -5.99 -12.79
CA LEU A 22 -17.24 -6.25 -14.22
C LEU A 22 -16.78 -4.99 -14.96
N TYR A 23 -17.24 -3.81 -14.54
CA TYR A 23 -16.78 -2.54 -15.09
C TYR A 23 -15.34 -2.24 -14.68
N SER A 24 -14.96 -2.52 -13.43
CA SER A 24 -13.57 -2.50 -12.97
C SER A 24 -12.67 -3.40 -13.83
N ASP A 25 -13.07 -4.64 -14.09
CA ASP A 25 -12.27 -5.56 -14.92
C ASP A 25 -12.17 -5.11 -16.39
N LYS A 26 -13.21 -4.46 -16.94
CA LYS A 26 -13.16 -3.84 -18.27
C LYS A 26 -12.19 -2.66 -18.30
N LEU A 27 -12.26 -1.78 -17.31
CA LEU A 27 -11.36 -0.63 -17.16
C LEU A 27 -9.90 -1.07 -17.05
N ALA A 28 -9.61 -2.08 -16.23
CA ALA A 28 -8.26 -2.62 -16.07
C ALA A 28 -7.65 -3.10 -17.41
N LYS A 29 -8.48 -3.71 -18.28
CA LYS A 29 -8.07 -4.15 -19.63
C LYS A 29 -7.86 -2.99 -20.61
N ILE A 30 -8.59 -1.89 -20.46
CA ILE A 30 -8.38 -0.69 -21.28
C ILE A 30 -7.05 -0.05 -20.91
N GLY A 31 -6.77 0.10 -19.61
CA GLY A 31 -5.53 0.69 -19.12
C GLY A 31 -5.32 2.13 -19.58
N GLY A 32 -4.05 2.54 -19.63
CA GLY A 32 -3.62 3.86 -20.11
C GLY A 32 -3.48 4.92 -19.00
N GLU A 33 -2.60 5.89 -19.25
CA GLU A 33 -2.25 6.94 -18.29
C GLU A 33 -3.45 7.82 -17.88
N GLU A 34 -4.35 8.14 -18.82
CA GLU A 34 -5.55 8.92 -18.54
C GLU A 34 -6.46 8.21 -17.53
N LEU A 35 -6.67 6.90 -17.69
CA LEU A 35 -7.46 6.10 -16.77
C LEU A 35 -6.77 5.98 -15.41
N MET A 36 -5.46 5.74 -15.39
CA MET A 36 -4.68 5.67 -14.16
C MET A 36 -4.85 6.95 -13.33
N GLN A 37 -4.72 8.12 -13.96
CA GLN A 37 -4.88 9.40 -13.28
C GLN A 37 -6.29 9.58 -12.71
N LYS A 38 -7.33 9.18 -13.46
CA LYS A 38 -8.73 9.24 -12.99
C LYS A 38 -8.96 8.32 -11.78
N LEU A 39 -8.45 7.09 -11.81
CA LEU A 39 -8.57 6.14 -10.70
C LEU A 39 -7.81 6.62 -9.46
N ILE A 40 -6.63 7.20 -9.66
CA ILE A 40 -5.84 7.87 -8.60
C ILE A 40 -6.65 8.99 -7.94
N ASP A 41 -7.34 9.81 -8.73
CA ASP A 41 -8.15 10.90 -8.19
C ASP A 41 -9.39 10.38 -7.44
N LEU A 42 -9.99 9.26 -7.90
CA LEU A 42 -11.08 8.59 -7.17
C LEU A 42 -10.62 8.07 -5.80
N MET A 43 -9.41 7.52 -5.69
CA MET A 43 -8.84 7.04 -4.42
C MET A 43 -8.60 8.14 -3.38
N LYS A 44 -8.43 9.40 -3.81
CA LYS A 44 -8.29 10.55 -2.90
C LYS A 44 -9.62 10.99 -2.31
N GLY A 45 -10.74 10.50 -2.85
CA GLY A 45 -12.08 10.83 -2.41
C GLY A 45 -12.40 10.31 -0.99
N GLU A 46 -13.58 10.66 -0.49
CA GLU A 46 -14.06 10.20 0.82
C GLU A 46 -14.84 8.88 0.75
N ASP A 47 -15.26 8.47 -0.44
CA ASP A 47 -16.02 7.23 -0.64
C ASP A 47 -15.08 6.02 -0.67
N MET A 48 -15.22 5.19 0.36
CA MET A 48 -14.37 4.03 0.61
C MET A 48 -14.68 2.86 -0.33
N ASP A 49 -15.92 2.72 -0.81
CA ASP A 49 -16.25 1.65 -1.76
C ASP A 49 -15.66 2.00 -3.13
N THR A 50 -15.80 3.28 -3.52
CA THR A 50 -15.20 3.82 -4.74
C THR A 50 -13.68 3.73 -4.72
N SER A 51 -13.05 4.12 -3.61
CA SER A 51 -11.59 4.08 -3.46
C SER A 51 -11.06 2.63 -3.51
N PHE A 52 -11.79 1.67 -2.94
CA PHE A 52 -11.45 0.25 -3.02
C PHE A 52 -11.55 -0.29 -4.46
N LEU A 53 -12.65 0.00 -5.16
CA LEU A 53 -12.81 -0.40 -6.56
C LEU A 53 -11.76 0.24 -7.47
N ALA A 54 -11.41 1.51 -7.22
CA ALA A 54 -10.36 2.19 -7.96
C ALA A 54 -9.00 1.53 -7.75
N ALA A 55 -8.62 1.24 -6.50
CA ALA A 55 -7.37 0.55 -6.18
C ALA A 55 -7.30 -0.86 -6.79
N ARG A 56 -8.37 -1.65 -6.66
CA ARG A 56 -8.49 -2.97 -7.29
C ARG A 56 -8.36 -2.91 -8.81
N THR A 57 -8.93 -1.87 -9.43
CA THR A 57 -8.82 -1.67 -10.89
C THR A 57 -7.37 -1.39 -11.27
N LEU A 58 -6.70 -0.48 -10.54
CA LEU A 58 -5.29 -0.16 -10.73
C LEU A 58 -4.40 -1.39 -10.55
N SER A 59 -4.65 -2.21 -9.52
CA SER A 59 -3.87 -3.42 -9.24
C SER A 59 -3.95 -4.46 -10.37
N LYS A 60 -5.02 -4.43 -11.17
CA LYS A 60 -5.22 -5.33 -12.32
C LYS A 60 -4.71 -4.78 -13.65
N MET A 61 -4.24 -3.54 -13.70
CA MET A 61 -3.65 -2.97 -14.91
C MET A 61 -2.24 -3.53 -15.14
N GLU A 62 -1.84 -3.71 -16.41
CA GLU A 62 -0.54 -4.30 -16.78
C GLU A 62 0.66 -3.45 -16.30
N ASN A 63 0.54 -2.12 -16.34
CA ASN A 63 1.57 -1.19 -15.88
C ASN A 63 1.10 -0.43 -14.64
N ASN A 64 1.03 -1.12 -13.50
CA ASN A 64 0.48 -0.58 -12.25
C ASN A 64 1.56 -0.12 -11.23
N ALA A 65 2.85 -0.23 -11.56
CA ALA A 65 3.93 0.13 -10.65
C ALA A 65 3.89 1.61 -10.22
N ASP A 66 3.59 2.51 -11.17
CA ASP A 66 3.41 3.95 -10.87
C ASP A 66 2.18 4.19 -9.99
N ALA A 67 1.12 3.42 -10.19
CA ALA A 67 -0.06 3.47 -9.34
C ALA A 67 0.26 3.01 -7.91
N LEU A 68 0.99 1.89 -7.76
CA LEU A 68 1.44 1.39 -6.46
C LEU A 68 2.28 2.44 -5.72
N LYS A 69 3.24 3.05 -6.41
CA LYS A 69 4.04 4.15 -5.85
C LYS A 69 3.15 5.28 -5.34
N PHE A 70 2.14 5.66 -6.13
CA PHE A 70 1.17 6.67 -5.72
C PHE A 70 0.36 6.24 -4.48
N VAL A 71 -0.04 4.96 -4.38
CA VAL A 71 -0.72 4.44 -3.18
C VAL A 71 0.17 4.59 -1.93
N PHE A 72 1.45 4.25 -2.03
CA PHE A 72 2.40 4.45 -0.92
C PHE A 72 2.59 5.93 -0.56
N GLU A 73 2.64 6.82 -1.56
CA GLU A 73 2.67 8.26 -1.32
C GLU A 73 1.45 8.72 -0.50
N LEU A 74 0.24 8.22 -0.81
CA LEU A 74 -0.96 8.49 -0.02
C LEU A 74 -0.88 7.92 1.39
N ILE A 75 -0.47 6.66 1.55
CA ILE A 75 -0.33 5.99 2.85
C ILE A 75 0.60 6.77 3.78
N HIS A 76 1.70 7.29 3.23
CA HIS A 76 2.71 8.02 3.97
C HIS A 76 2.42 9.51 4.15
N HIS A 77 1.38 10.04 3.49
CA HIS A 77 1.08 11.46 3.56
C HIS A 77 0.42 11.83 4.92
N PRO A 78 0.89 12.88 5.62
CA PRO A 78 0.42 13.21 6.96
C PRO A 78 -1.10 13.43 7.09
N SER A 79 -1.76 13.97 6.05
CA SER A 79 -3.22 14.20 6.06
C SER A 79 -4.03 12.90 6.16
N PHE A 80 -3.44 11.76 5.78
CA PHE A 80 -4.10 10.46 5.82
C PHE A 80 -3.68 9.61 7.02
N LYS A 81 -2.92 10.15 7.99
CA LYS A 81 -2.45 9.38 9.16
C LYS A 81 -3.58 8.67 9.93
N LEU A 82 -4.78 9.26 10.00
CA LEU A 82 -5.94 8.65 10.65
C LEU A 82 -6.67 7.61 9.77
N LYS A 83 -6.45 7.64 8.46
CA LYS A 83 -7.08 6.75 7.46
C LYS A 83 -6.10 5.74 6.85
N ASN A 84 -4.82 5.78 7.21
CA ASN A 84 -3.78 4.98 6.57
C ASN A 84 -4.04 3.47 6.68
N GLY A 85 -4.70 2.99 7.75
CA GLY A 85 -5.06 1.58 7.88
C GLY A 85 -6.06 1.10 6.84
N TYR A 86 -6.91 1.99 6.31
CA TYR A 86 -7.71 1.69 5.14
C TYR A 86 -6.88 1.77 3.85
N LEU A 87 -6.01 2.78 3.72
CA LEU A 87 -5.16 2.91 2.54
C LEU A 87 -4.20 1.72 2.35
N VAL A 88 -3.74 1.09 3.44
CA VAL A 88 -2.93 -0.13 3.38
C VAL A 88 -3.73 -1.31 2.82
N GLN A 89 -5.04 -1.38 3.05
CA GLN A 89 -5.90 -2.42 2.44
C GLN A 89 -5.98 -2.25 0.91
N LEU A 90 -5.76 -1.04 0.39
CA LEU A 90 -5.75 -0.77 -1.04
C LEU A 90 -4.52 -1.36 -1.76
N LEU A 91 -3.53 -1.85 -1.00
CA LEU A 91 -2.39 -2.59 -1.56
C LEU A 91 -2.77 -4.02 -1.99
N GLU A 92 -3.96 -4.50 -1.62
CA GLU A 92 -4.44 -5.81 -2.03
C GLU A 92 -4.46 -5.95 -3.56
N GLY A 93 -3.83 -7.02 -4.06
CA GLY A 93 -3.77 -7.33 -5.48
C GLY A 93 -2.67 -6.62 -6.25
N PHE A 94 -1.86 -5.76 -5.61
CA PHE A 94 -0.60 -5.27 -6.18
C PHE A 94 0.53 -6.29 -5.95
N ASP A 95 1.53 -6.28 -6.83
CA ASP A 95 2.81 -6.92 -6.56
C ASP A 95 3.63 -6.04 -5.61
N LEU A 96 3.91 -6.55 -4.41
CA LEU A 96 4.62 -5.82 -3.36
C LEU A 96 6.03 -6.37 -3.12
N SER A 97 6.56 -7.25 -3.98
CA SER A 97 7.88 -7.89 -3.84
C SER A 97 9.04 -6.89 -3.67
N ASP A 98 8.95 -5.71 -4.31
CA ASP A 98 9.92 -4.62 -4.18
C ASP A 98 9.60 -3.60 -3.06
N SER A 99 8.51 -3.80 -2.32
CA SER A 99 7.91 -2.80 -1.41
C SER A 99 8.26 -2.99 0.06
N PHE A 100 9.27 -3.82 0.38
CA PHE A 100 9.66 -4.13 1.76
C PHE A 100 9.86 -2.85 2.60
N VAL A 101 10.62 -1.87 2.10
CA VAL A 101 10.97 -0.66 2.86
C VAL A 101 9.74 0.19 3.18
N ASP A 102 8.82 0.32 2.22
CA ASP A 102 7.61 1.12 2.41
C ASP A 102 6.66 0.43 3.40
N LEU A 103 6.44 -0.89 3.26
CA LEU A 103 5.67 -1.69 4.22
C LEU A 103 6.29 -1.67 5.63
N TYR A 104 7.61 -1.85 5.73
CA TYR A 104 8.33 -1.76 7.00
C TYR A 104 8.17 -0.39 7.66
N ARG A 105 8.18 0.69 6.87
CA ARG A 105 7.90 2.03 7.37
C ARG A 105 6.44 2.18 7.85
N VAL A 106 5.47 1.59 7.16
CA VAL A 106 4.07 1.56 7.64
C VAL A 106 3.97 0.79 8.96
N PHE A 107 4.63 -0.37 9.06
CA PHE A 107 4.68 -1.17 10.27
C PHE A 107 5.23 -0.38 11.47
N LEU A 108 6.34 0.33 11.29
CA LEU A 108 6.98 1.12 12.35
C LEU A 108 6.17 2.35 12.80
N PHE A 109 5.54 3.08 11.88
CA PHE A 109 4.97 4.41 12.18
C PHE A 109 3.45 4.50 12.03
N GLY A 110 2.80 3.41 11.63
CA GLY A 110 1.37 3.32 11.45
C GLY A 110 0.60 3.36 12.77
N ASN A 111 -0.71 3.64 12.68
CA ASN A 111 -1.61 3.27 13.77
C ASN A 111 -1.78 1.74 13.81
N PHE A 112 -2.43 1.24 14.86
CA PHE A 112 -2.65 -0.20 15.08
C PHE A 112 -3.10 -0.93 13.80
N LYS A 113 -4.17 -0.47 13.13
CA LYS A 113 -4.69 -1.14 11.92
C LYS A 113 -3.67 -1.16 10.78
N SER A 114 -3.04 -0.03 10.47
CA SER A 114 -2.04 0.03 9.40
C SER A 114 -0.79 -0.79 9.72
N SER A 115 -0.36 -0.81 10.98
CA SER A 115 0.82 -1.56 11.41
C SER A 115 0.56 -3.06 11.32
N SER A 116 -0.58 -3.55 11.81
CA SER A 116 -0.96 -4.97 11.72
C SER A 116 -1.08 -5.46 10.28
N LEU A 117 -1.71 -4.68 9.39
CA LEU A 117 -1.83 -5.06 7.97
C LEU A 117 -0.48 -5.05 7.26
N ALA A 118 0.38 -4.06 7.55
CA ALA A 118 1.73 -4.05 7.00
C ALA A 118 2.56 -5.25 7.48
N LYS A 119 2.40 -5.65 8.75
CA LYS A 119 3.03 -6.85 9.31
C LYS A 119 2.58 -8.11 8.58
N GLU A 120 1.29 -8.25 8.30
CA GLU A 120 0.76 -9.37 7.53
C GLU A 120 1.43 -9.49 6.15
N TYR A 121 1.58 -8.37 5.42
CA TYR A 121 2.33 -8.38 4.16
C TYR A 121 3.82 -8.72 4.37
N LEU A 122 4.46 -8.16 5.39
CA LEU A 122 5.88 -8.43 5.69
C LEU A 122 6.14 -9.91 6.00
N ASP A 123 5.16 -10.60 6.57
CA ASP A 123 5.27 -12.01 6.96
C ASP A 123 4.89 -12.99 5.84
N THR A 124 4.13 -12.54 4.84
CA THR A 124 3.54 -13.43 3.82
C THR A 124 4.14 -13.25 2.43
N ILE A 125 4.75 -12.10 2.14
CA ILE A 125 5.31 -11.80 0.83
C ILE A 125 6.79 -12.17 0.79
N GLU A 126 7.21 -12.81 -0.30
CA GLU A 126 8.62 -13.01 -0.62
C GLU A 126 9.16 -11.72 -1.25
N PHE A 127 10.11 -11.07 -0.57
CA PHE A 127 10.66 -9.79 -0.99
C PHE A 127 12.00 -9.92 -1.69
N GLU A 128 12.23 -9.02 -2.65
CA GLU A 128 13.53 -8.82 -3.28
C GLU A 128 14.48 -8.06 -2.34
N ILE A 129 15.14 -8.82 -1.46
CA ILE A 129 16.02 -8.27 -0.44
C ILE A 129 17.43 -8.04 -0.99
N THR A 130 17.88 -6.77 -0.92
CA THR A 130 19.24 -6.36 -1.30
C THR A 130 19.94 -5.64 -0.15
N PRO A 131 21.28 -5.51 -0.17
CA PRO A 131 21.99 -4.69 0.82
C PRO A 131 21.50 -3.24 0.91
N ARG A 132 20.98 -2.70 -0.21
CA ARG A 132 20.38 -1.37 -0.26
C ARG A 132 19.05 -1.32 0.48
N VAL A 133 18.22 -2.36 0.38
CA VAL A 133 16.96 -2.49 1.13
C VAL A 133 17.25 -2.55 2.62
N LEU A 134 18.18 -3.41 3.06
CA LEU A 134 18.59 -3.50 4.46
C LEU A 134 19.05 -2.13 5.00
N LYS A 135 19.94 -1.44 4.30
CA LYS A 135 20.44 -0.11 4.72
C LYS A 135 19.31 0.92 4.88
N LYS A 136 18.28 0.87 4.03
CA LYS A 136 17.11 1.75 4.15
C LYS A 136 16.23 1.36 5.34
N ALA A 137 16.00 0.07 5.55
CA ALA A 137 15.24 -0.45 6.68
C ALA A 137 15.91 -0.05 8.01
N GLU A 138 17.23 -0.24 8.15
CA GLU A 138 17.99 0.19 9.31
C GLU A 138 17.90 1.71 9.56
N LYS A 139 17.87 2.52 8.49
CA LYS A 139 17.66 3.97 8.62
C LYS A 139 16.29 4.28 9.24
N HIS A 140 15.23 3.62 8.79
CA HIS A 140 13.88 3.82 9.36
C HIS A 140 13.77 3.27 10.78
N TRP A 141 14.40 2.14 11.06
CA TRP A 141 14.51 1.57 12.40
C TRP A 141 15.18 2.53 13.38
N ASN A 142 16.33 3.09 13.02
CA ASN A 142 17.01 4.09 13.84
C ASN A 142 16.16 5.35 14.05
N HIS A 143 15.39 5.77 13.04
CA HIS A 143 14.44 6.87 13.20
C HIS A 143 13.33 6.51 14.21
N PHE A 144 12.79 5.29 14.16
CA PHE A 144 11.77 4.81 15.09
C PHE A 144 12.26 4.84 16.54
N LEU A 145 13.44 4.25 16.80
CA LEU A 145 14.04 4.21 18.14
C LEU A 145 14.22 5.59 18.78
N ASN A 146 14.52 6.61 17.98
CA ASN A 146 14.82 7.96 18.48
C ASN A 146 13.60 8.89 18.58
N ASN A 147 12.47 8.54 17.94
CA ASN A 147 11.34 9.48 17.79
C ASN A 147 10.00 8.96 18.32
N VAL A 148 9.92 7.70 18.74
CA VAL A 148 8.72 7.11 19.35
C VAL A 148 8.88 7.05 20.86
N ASP A 149 7.78 7.18 21.61
CA ASP A 149 7.79 7.07 23.07
C ASP A 149 8.18 5.67 23.51
N GLN A 150 9.38 5.56 24.09
CA GLN A 150 9.97 4.28 24.47
C GLN A 150 9.29 3.63 25.69
N ASN A 151 8.40 4.34 26.38
CA ASN A 151 7.67 3.80 27.53
C ASN A 151 6.31 3.22 27.15
N SER A 152 5.92 3.30 25.88
CA SER A 152 4.64 2.79 25.40
C SER A 152 4.71 1.28 25.12
N ASP A 153 3.62 0.57 25.41
CA ASP A 153 3.54 -0.87 25.13
C ASP A 153 3.65 -1.15 23.62
N GLU A 154 3.10 -0.26 22.79
CA GLU A 154 3.18 -0.35 21.33
C GLU A 154 4.63 -0.27 20.85
N PHE A 155 5.45 0.59 21.45
CA PHE A 155 6.88 0.67 21.12
C PHE A 155 7.58 -0.66 21.36
N HIS A 156 7.35 -1.28 22.53
CA HIS A 156 8.00 -2.54 22.88
C HIS A 156 7.56 -3.69 21.98
N ALA A 157 6.27 -3.76 21.63
CA ALA A 157 5.74 -4.76 20.71
C ALA A 157 6.37 -4.62 19.31
N VAL A 158 6.35 -3.41 18.74
CA VAL A 158 6.94 -3.15 17.40
C VAL A 158 8.45 -3.38 17.40
N LYS A 159 9.14 -3.02 18.48
CA LYS A 159 10.59 -3.18 18.60
C LYS A 159 11.04 -4.64 18.46
N GLY A 160 10.42 -5.56 19.21
CA GLY A 160 10.84 -6.97 19.19
C GLY A 160 10.73 -7.57 17.78
N GLU A 161 9.60 -7.35 17.13
CA GLU A 161 9.34 -7.79 15.75
C GLU A 161 10.30 -7.13 14.74
N ALA A 162 10.51 -5.82 14.86
CA ALA A 162 11.39 -5.07 13.96
C ALA A 162 12.85 -5.51 14.06
N GLU A 163 13.35 -5.80 15.27
CA GLU A 163 14.69 -6.30 15.50
C GLU A 163 14.87 -7.69 14.90
N GLN A 164 13.89 -8.58 15.08
CA GLN A 164 13.90 -9.92 14.51
C GLN A 164 13.97 -9.89 12.97
N MET A 165 13.11 -9.12 12.31
CA MET A 165 13.13 -8.98 10.85
C MET A 165 14.50 -8.53 10.32
N LEU A 166 15.14 -7.57 10.99
CA LEU A 166 16.45 -7.06 10.57
C LEU A 166 17.56 -8.11 10.75
N VAL A 167 17.47 -8.97 11.76
CA VAL A 167 18.40 -10.10 11.92
C VAL A 167 18.21 -11.10 10.79
N GLU A 168 16.97 -11.52 10.51
CA GLU A 168 16.66 -12.47 9.44
C GLU A 168 17.15 -11.97 8.07
N ILE A 169 16.90 -10.69 7.74
CA ILE A 169 17.40 -10.06 6.51
C ILE A 169 18.92 -10.07 6.43
N LYS A 170 19.62 -9.82 7.55
CA LYS A 170 21.09 -9.86 7.58
C LYS A 170 21.61 -11.27 7.35
N GLU A 171 20.95 -12.27 7.92
CA GLU A 171 21.31 -13.67 7.71
C GLU A 171 21.11 -14.08 6.25
N LEU A 172 19.96 -13.72 5.64
CA LEU A 172 19.67 -13.97 4.22
C LEU A 172 20.70 -13.33 3.26
N LEU A 173 21.23 -12.15 3.60
CA LEU A 173 22.22 -11.46 2.76
C LEU A 173 23.65 -11.99 2.94
N ASN A 174 23.90 -12.74 4.02
CA ASN A 174 25.21 -13.32 4.33
C ASN A 174 25.30 -14.83 4.01
N SER A 175 24.19 -15.48 3.67
CA SER A 175 24.10 -16.87 3.19
C SER A 175 24.42 -16.97 1.70
#